data_AF-A0A0W0TN43-F1
#
_entry.id   AF-A0A0W0TN43-F1
#
_cell.length_a   1.000
_cell.length_b   1.000
_cell.length_c   1.000
_cell.angle_alpha   90.00
_cell.angle_beta   90.00
_cell.angle_gamma   90.00
#
_symmetry.space_group_name_H-M   'P 1'
#
loop_
_entity.id
_entity.type
_entity.pdbx_description
1 polymer ?
#
loop_
_entity_poly.entity_id
_entity_poly.type
_entity_poly.pdbx_seq_one_letter_code
_entity_poly.pdbx_strand_id
1 'polypeptide(L)'
;MSHAQDYVDALRSGCYFKALELAAFVSQKYQSMKKDLMGADELVQLGIYELSQTDIDKNDIPAINFIYNYLQYHRYLVNGEKGYTLMTFLSLASLVLAVKEDEELEEVTAATTIENANQLKSFLQDDSDFSRLIASNADRARKWIELMSQSLAEVELAKKIATMGTQSFANLDKELEQLGQQLAKEKVHFFCPLIQRRKQAQMVKEALAAFRDHLQDKLEKEGVIFSTEGGMALLVEPTTKQQKLMNRYQIIAVLVEQMKEKTVFSYGDKQVIVKAMEICYYNSPCWQERVFFQKATDIFSGGLKPLYRSLFSQEKFYKQSIEALIALDEEGAGMLTPN
;
A
#
# COMPACT_ATOMS: atom_id res chain seq x y z
N MET A 1 17.75 -4.50 -21.90
CA MET A 1 16.36 -4.83 -22.31
C MET A 1 15.67 -5.37 -21.08
N SER A 2 14.36 -5.19 -20.92
CA SER A 2 13.66 -5.84 -19.80
C SER A 2 13.65 -7.36 -20.01
N HIS A 3 13.75 -8.10 -18.92
CA HIS A 3 13.63 -9.56 -18.88
C HIS A 3 12.45 -9.95 -17.99
N ALA A 4 11.91 -11.16 -18.13
CA ALA A 4 10.80 -11.64 -17.31
C ALA A 4 11.08 -11.54 -15.81
N GLN A 5 12.35 -11.72 -15.41
CA GLN A 5 12.82 -11.54 -14.03
C GLN A 5 12.52 -10.14 -13.47
N ASP A 6 12.57 -9.09 -14.29
CA ASP A 6 12.30 -7.71 -13.85
C ASP A 6 10.85 -7.53 -13.35
N TYR A 7 9.93 -8.38 -13.81
CA TYR A 7 8.52 -8.37 -13.43
C TYR A 7 8.29 -9.17 -12.13
N VAL A 8 9.09 -10.22 -11.90
CA VAL A 8 9.13 -10.97 -10.64
C VAL A 8 9.76 -10.11 -9.54
N ASP A 9 10.85 -9.43 -9.84
CA ASP A 9 11.49 -8.48 -8.91
C ASP A 9 10.59 -7.28 -8.63
N ALA A 10 9.81 -6.83 -9.62
CA ALA A 10 8.78 -5.81 -9.41
C ALA A 10 7.73 -6.26 -8.39
N LEU A 11 7.22 -7.49 -8.51
CA LEU A 11 6.27 -8.08 -7.56
C LEU A 11 6.84 -8.08 -6.13
N ARG A 12 8.07 -8.56 -5.95
CA ARG A 12 8.75 -8.65 -4.64
C ARG A 12 9.05 -7.29 -4.03
N SER A 13 9.37 -6.31 -4.88
CA SER A 13 9.68 -4.94 -4.47
C SER A 13 8.44 -4.09 -4.18
N GLY A 14 7.22 -4.59 -4.38
CA GLY A 14 5.99 -3.84 -4.18
C GLY A 14 5.60 -2.94 -5.37
N CYS A 15 6.25 -3.11 -6.52
CA CYS A 15 5.84 -2.53 -7.81
C CYS A 15 4.84 -3.48 -8.50
N TYR A 16 3.66 -3.60 -7.92
CA TYR A 16 2.67 -4.61 -8.31
C TYR A 16 2.07 -4.36 -9.69
N PHE A 17 1.81 -3.11 -10.09
CA PHE A 17 1.25 -2.86 -11.41
C PHE A 17 2.26 -3.11 -12.51
N LYS A 18 3.54 -2.80 -12.27
CA LYS A 18 4.61 -3.23 -13.17
C LYS A 18 4.64 -4.75 -13.31
N ALA A 19 4.48 -5.53 -12.23
CA ALA A 19 4.44 -6.99 -12.33
C ALA A 19 3.31 -7.49 -13.25
N LEU A 20 2.14 -6.83 -13.24
CA LEU A 20 1.00 -7.17 -14.10
C LEU A 20 1.23 -6.86 -15.60
N GLU A 21 2.29 -6.14 -15.95
CA GLU A 21 2.66 -5.84 -17.34
C GLU A 21 3.45 -6.98 -18.01
N LEU A 22 3.69 -8.10 -17.32
CA LEU A 22 4.42 -9.27 -17.87
C LEU A 22 3.86 -9.72 -19.23
N ALA A 23 2.53 -9.84 -19.35
CA ALA A 23 1.91 -10.25 -20.60
C ALA A 23 2.14 -9.23 -21.74
N ALA A 24 2.11 -7.93 -21.43
CA ALA A 24 2.42 -6.90 -22.43
C ALA A 24 3.89 -6.97 -22.88
N PHE A 25 4.82 -7.26 -21.96
CA PHE A 25 6.21 -7.50 -22.28
C PHE A 25 6.41 -8.70 -23.20
N VAL A 26 5.80 -9.84 -22.88
CA VAL A 26 5.86 -11.06 -23.70
C VAL A 26 5.30 -10.76 -25.10
N SER A 27 4.18 -10.04 -25.16
CA SER A 27 3.57 -9.58 -26.41
C SER A 27 4.59 -8.83 -27.26
N GLN A 28 5.23 -7.81 -26.69
CA GLN A 28 6.21 -6.97 -27.37
C GLN A 28 7.48 -7.72 -27.77
N LYS A 29 7.99 -8.62 -26.93
CA LYS A 29 9.21 -9.41 -27.18
C LYS A 29 9.09 -10.23 -28.46
N TYR A 30 7.94 -10.87 -28.67
CA TYR A 30 7.72 -11.80 -29.78
C TYR A 30 6.98 -11.17 -30.98
N GLN A 31 6.42 -9.97 -30.85
CA GLN A 31 5.63 -9.33 -31.92
C GLN A 31 6.39 -9.17 -33.24
N SER A 32 7.71 -8.92 -33.20
CA SER A 32 8.51 -8.76 -34.43
C SER A 32 8.66 -10.06 -35.25
N MET A 33 8.43 -11.22 -34.61
CA MET A 33 8.54 -12.54 -35.22
C MET A 33 7.20 -13.02 -35.81
N LYS A 34 6.12 -12.25 -35.63
CA LYS A 34 4.77 -12.57 -36.12
C LYS A 34 4.18 -11.40 -36.90
N LYS A 35 3.56 -11.71 -38.06
CA LYS A 35 2.90 -10.68 -38.88
C LYS A 35 1.57 -10.22 -38.29
N ASP A 36 0.84 -11.14 -37.67
CA ASP A 36 -0.45 -10.87 -37.04
C ASP A 36 -0.28 -10.54 -35.54
N LEU A 37 -1.34 -10.01 -34.93
CA LEU A 37 -1.41 -9.84 -33.49
C LEU A 37 -1.32 -11.21 -32.79
N MET A 38 -0.68 -11.23 -31.63
CA MET A 38 -0.62 -12.43 -30.79
C MET A 38 -1.99 -12.70 -30.17
N GLY A 39 -2.46 -13.94 -30.32
CA GLY A 39 -3.68 -14.43 -29.69
C GLY A 39 -3.47 -14.71 -28.20
N ALA A 40 -4.58 -14.88 -27.47
CA ALA A 40 -4.54 -15.13 -26.03
C ALA A 40 -3.81 -16.45 -25.69
N ASP A 41 -4.10 -17.53 -26.43
CA ASP A 41 -3.50 -18.85 -26.16
C ASP A 41 -1.98 -18.84 -26.40
N GLU A 42 -1.54 -18.19 -27.47
CA GLU A 42 -0.11 -18.01 -27.78
C GLU A 42 0.59 -17.18 -26.70
N LEU A 43 -0.07 -16.10 -26.24
CA LEU A 43 0.47 -15.23 -25.21
C LEU A 43 0.59 -15.95 -23.86
N VAL A 44 -0.35 -16.82 -23.54
CA VAL A 44 -0.29 -17.67 -22.35
C VAL A 44 0.90 -18.61 -22.42
N GLN A 45 1.07 -19.32 -23.54
CA GLN A 45 2.17 -20.27 -23.70
C GLN A 45 3.55 -19.60 -23.63
N LEU A 46 3.73 -18.49 -24.35
CA LEU A 46 4.96 -17.70 -24.32
C LEU A 46 5.19 -17.07 -22.93
N GLY A 47 4.13 -16.65 -22.26
CA GLY A 47 4.21 -16.11 -20.90
C GLY A 47 4.68 -17.15 -19.89
N ILE A 48 4.20 -18.39 -19.99
CA ILE A 48 4.65 -19.51 -19.14
C ILE A 48 6.11 -19.82 -19.43
N TYR A 49 6.53 -19.83 -20.70
CA TYR A 49 7.93 -20.05 -21.07
C TYR A 49 8.87 -18.98 -20.56
N GLU A 50 8.52 -17.70 -20.67
CA GLU A 50 9.33 -16.61 -20.14
C GLU A 50 9.41 -16.66 -18.62
N LEU A 51 8.29 -16.97 -17.96
CA LEU A 51 8.20 -16.96 -16.52
C LEU A 51 8.82 -18.22 -15.88
N SER A 52 8.85 -19.37 -16.58
CA SER A 52 9.53 -20.59 -16.10
C SER A 52 11.04 -20.42 -16.00
N GLN A 53 11.63 -19.53 -16.82
CA GLN A 53 13.05 -19.18 -16.81
C GLN A 53 13.44 -18.20 -15.69
N THR A 54 12.47 -17.67 -14.94
CA THR A 54 12.72 -16.79 -13.78
C THR A 54 12.89 -17.60 -12.51
N ASP A 55 13.23 -16.94 -11.41
CA ASP A 55 13.27 -17.55 -10.08
C ASP A 55 11.92 -17.50 -9.34
N ILE A 56 10.79 -17.19 -10.00
CA ILE A 56 9.48 -17.14 -9.32
C ILE A 56 9.16 -18.45 -8.63
N ASP A 57 8.71 -18.41 -7.39
CA ASP A 57 8.44 -19.62 -6.60
C ASP A 57 7.25 -19.45 -5.65
N LYS A 58 7.01 -20.47 -4.83
CA LYS A 58 5.92 -20.47 -3.84
C LYS A 58 6.03 -19.36 -2.79
N ASN A 59 7.21 -18.79 -2.55
CA ASN A 59 7.42 -17.69 -1.61
C ASN A 59 6.89 -16.37 -2.16
N ASP A 60 6.60 -16.29 -3.46
CA ASP A 60 6.00 -15.11 -4.10
C ASP A 60 4.47 -15.06 -3.94
N ILE A 61 3.82 -16.19 -3.60
CA ILE A 61 2.36 -16.30 -3.41
C ILE A 61 1.79 -15.22 -2.48
N PRO A 62 2.39 -14.89 -1.32
CA PRO A 62 1.87 -13.84 -0.45
C PRO A 62 1.81 -12.45 -1.11
N ALA A 63 2.74 -12.13 -2.02
CA ALA A 63 2.75 -10.88 -2.78
C ALA A 63 1.69 -10.89 -3.89
N ILE A 64 1.53 -12.02 -4.58
CA ILE A 64 0.47 -12.20 -5.60
C ILE A 64 -0.92 -12.11 -4.95
N ASN A 65 -1.09 -12.78 -3.81
CA ASN A 65 -2.32 -12.74 -3.03
C ASN A 65 -2.64 -11.33 -2.50
N PHE A 66 -1.61 -10.56 -2.14
CA PHE A 66 -1.80 -9.16 -1.77
C PHE A 66 -2.37 -8.33 -2.94
N ILE A 67 -1.76 -8.36 -4.13
CA ILE A 67 -2.25 -7.57 -5.26
C ILE A 67 -3.63 -8.03 -5.74
N TYR A 68 -3.92 -9.34 -5.69
CA TYR A 68 -5.25 -9.86 -5.95
C TYR A 68 -6.29 -9.22 -5.02
N ASN A 69 -6.09 -9.32 -3.70
CA ASN A 69 -7.04 -8.77 -2.73
C ASN A 69 -7.12 -7.25 -2.78
N TYR A 70 -6.00 -6.56 -3.06
CA TYR A 70 -5.97 -5.12 -3.25
C TYR A 70 -6.85 -4.70 -4.43
N LEU A 71 -6.74 -5.38 -5.57
CA LEU A 71 -7.59 -5.10 -6.73
C LEU A 71 -9.06 -5.47 -6.44
N GLN A 72 -9.33 -6.63 -5.82
CA GLN A 72 -10.70 -7.04 -5.45
C GLN A 72 -11.40 -6.05 -4.50
N TYR A 73 -10.65 -5.42 -3.60
CA TYR A 73 -11.15 -4.33 -2.76
C TYR A 73 -11.66 -3.14 -3.60
N HIS A 74 -11.06 -2.91 -4.77
CA HIS A 74 -11.43 -1.86 -5.72
C HIS A 74 -12.22 -2.43 -6.92
N ARG A 75 -13.54 -2.64 -6.74
CA ARG A 75 -14.45 -3.17 -7.79
C ARG A 75 -14.27 -2.53 -9.18
N TYR A 76 -14.01 -1.23 -9.24
CA TYR A 76 -13.78 -0.53 -10.51
C TYR A 76 -12.50 -1.01 -11.25
N LEU A 77 -11.42 -1.29 -10.52
CA LEU A 77 -10.16 -1.76 -11.12
C LEU A 77 -10.29 -3.20 -11.64
N VAL A 78 -10.99 -4.06 -10.90
CA VAL A 78 -11.18 -5.48 -11.28
C VAL A 78 -12.11 -5.65 -12.47
N ASN A 79 -13.08 -4.77 -12.67
CA ASN A 79 -13.96 -4.86 -13.83
C ASN A 79 -13.37 -4.24 -15.11
N GLY A 80 -12.11 -3.77 -15.06
CA GLY A 80 -11.41 -3.17 -16.19
C GLY A 80 -10.14 -3.92 -16.61
N GLU A 81 -9.26 -3.23 -17.32
CA GLU A 81 -7.99 -3.76 -17.82
C GLU A 81 -7.09 -4.32 -16.70
N LYS A 82 -7.14 -3.73 -15.50
CA LYS A 82 -6.37 -4.21 -14.35
C LYS A 82 -6.86 -5.57 -13.84
N GLY A 83 -8.15 -5.85 -13.90
CA GLY A 83 -8.67 -7.18 -13.61
C GLY A 83 -8.27 -8.21 -14.67
N TYR A 84 -8.31 -7.84 -15.95
CA TYR A 84 -7.86 -8.73 -17.03
C TYR A 84 -6.37 -9.10 -16.85
N THR A 85 -5.51 -8.10 -16.70
CA THR A 85 -4.06 -8.32 -16.50
C THR A 85 -3.75 -9.11 -15.22
N LEU A 86 -4.50 -8.89 -14.14
CA LEU A 86 -4.42 -9.70 -12.92
C LEU A 86 -4.75 -11.18 -13.21
N MET A 87 -5.88 -11.46 -13.87
CA MET A 87 -6.28 -12.83 -14.16
C MET A 87 -5.29 -13.53 -15.08
N THR A 88 -4.78 -12.83 -16.10
CA THR A 88 -3.70 -13.35 -16.96
C THR A 88 -2.46 -13.67 -16.14
N PHE A 89 -2.02 -12.76 -15.27
CA PHE A 89 -0.85 -12.99 -14.40
C PHE A 89 -1.05 -14.20 -13.47
N LEU A 90 -2.24 -14.35 -12.86
CA LEU A 90 -2.56 -15.52 -12.02
C LEU A 90 -2.52 -16.83 -12.80
N SER A 91 -3.08 -16.87 -14.01
CA SER A 91 -3.01 -18.03 -14.89
C SER A 91 -1.55 -18.39 -15.24
N LEU A 92 -0.73 -17.40 -15.60
CA LEU A 92 0.68 -17.62 -15.89
C LEU A 92 1.44 -18.15 -14.67
N ALA A 93 1.33 -17.47 -13.52
CA ALA A 93 2.03 -17.83 -12.31
C ALA A 93 1.63 -19.23 -11.80
N SER A 94 0.34 -19.56 -11.82
CA SER A 94 -0.13 -20.88 -11.37
C SER A 94 0.39 -22.02 -12.23
N LEU A 95 0.38 -21.86 -13.56
CA LEU A 95 0.91 -22.88 -14.47
C LEU A 95 2.42 -23.01 -14.33
N VAL A 96 3.16 -21.90 -14.20
CA VAL A 96 4.60 -21.96 -13.96
C VAL A 96 4.93 -22.65 -12.63
N LEU A 97 4.22 -22.33 -11.55
CA LEU A 97 4.43 -23.00 -10.27
C LEU A 97 4.12 -24.50 -10.33
N ALA A 98 3.18 -24.93 -11.18
CA ALA A 98 2.90 -26.34 -11.42
C ALA A 98 4.00 -27.01 -12.26
N VAL A 99 4.41 -26.38 -13.37
CA VAL A 99 5.43 -26.90 -14.27
C VAL A 99 6.81 -26.94 -13.59
N LYS A 100 7.10 -26.02 -12.65
CA LYS A 100 8.34 -26.05 -11.85
C LYS A 100 8.43 -27.22 -10.86
N GLU A 101 7.34 -27.96 -10.66
CA GLU A 101 7.36 -29.23 -9.93
C GLU A 101 7.63 -30.44 -10.85
N ASP A 102 7.72 -30.22 -12.16
CA ASP A 102 7.95 -31.27 -13.16
C ASP A 102 9.46 -31.43 -13.43
N GLU A 103 9.93 -32.68 -13.44
CA GLU A 103 11.33 -33.03 -13.65
C GLU A 103 11.78 -32.75 -15.11
N GLU A 104 10.85 -32.75 -16.06
CA GLU A 104 11.14 -32.52 -17.48
C GLU A 104 11.35 -31.02 -17.82
N LEU A 105 11.01 -30.09 -16.91
CA LEU A 105 11.07 -28.66 -17.21
C LEU A 105 12.46 -28.20 -17.66
N GLU A 106 13.52 -28.62 -16.95
CA GLU A 106 14.89 -28.19 -17.27
C GLU A 106 15.32 -28.67 -18.66
N GLU A 107 15.00 -29.92 -19.01
CA GLU A 107 15.30 -30.49 -20.33
C GLU A 107 14.53 -29.77 -21.44
N VAL A 108 13.21 -29.61 -21.27
CA VAL A 108 12.34 -28.99 -22.29
C VAL A 108 12.72 -27.52 -22.49
N THR A 109 13.02 -26.77 -21.43
CA THR A 109 13.43 -25.37 -21.56
C THR A 109 14.81 -25.21 -22.18
N ALA A 110 15.77 -26.07 -21.83
CA ALA A 110 17.12 -26.04 -22.42
C ALA A 110 17.11 -26.42 -23.92
N ALA A 111 16.19 -27.31 -24.34
CA ALA A 111 16.01 -27.70 -25.73
C ALA A 111 15.23 -26.65 -26.56
N THR A 112 14.54 -25.72 -25.91
CA THR A 112 13.69 -24.72 -26.57
C THR A 112 14.46 -23.44 -26.86
N THR A 113 14.42 -22.97 -28.11
CA THR A 113 15.01 -21.69 -28.52
C THR A 113 14.07 -20.96 -29.47
N ILE A 114 13.80 -19.67 -29.20
CA ILE A 114 12.90 -18.82 -29.99
C ILE A 114 13.62 -17.53 -30.41
N GLU A 115 14.31 -17.56 -31.54
CA GLU A 115 15.06 -16.43 -32.11
C GLU A 115 14.46 -15.91 -33.42
N ASN A 116 13.58 -16.69 -34.06
CA ASN A 116 12.99 -16.34 -35.34
C ASN A 116 11.56 -16.89 -35.51
N ALA A 117 10.90 -16.44 -36.57
CA ALA A 117 9.51 -16.78 -36.87
C ALA A 117 9.26 -18.29 -37.05
N ASN A 118 10.22 -19.06 -37.58
CA ASN A 118 10.05 -20.50 -37.78
C ASN A 118 10.07 -21.25 -36.44
N GLN A 119 11.01 -20.89 -35.56
CA GLN A 119 11.09 -21.44 -34.21
C GLN A 119 9.85 -21.07 -33.38
N LEU A 120 9.39 -19.83 -33.46
CA LEU A 120 8.16 -19.39 -32.80
C LEU A 120 6.96 -20.23 -33.29
N LYS A 121 6.85 -20.46 -34.60
CA LYS A 121 5.77 -21.27 -35.17
C LYS A 121 5.83 -22.72 -34.67
N SER A 122 7.01 -23.33 -34.59
CA SER A 122 7.18 -24.69 -34.07
C SER A 122 6.89 -24.79 -32.57
N PHE A 123 7.29 -23.78 -31.80
CA PHE A 123 7.00 -23.70 -30.37
C PHE A 123 5.49 -23.67 -30.08
N LEU A 124 4.75 -22.86 -30.85
CA LEU A 124 3.30 -22.66 -30.71
C LEU A 124 2.43 -23.82 -31.24
N GLN A 125 3.01 -24.94 -31.69
CA GLN A 125 2.22 -26.10 -32.09
C GLN A 125 1.68 -26.84 -30.86
N ASP A 126 0.43 -27.32 -30.93
CA ASP A 126 -0.22 -28.05 -29.82
C ASP A 126 0.54 -29.31 -29.40
N ASP A 127 1.33 -29.88 -30.31
CA ASP A 127 2.14 -31.08 -30.10
C ASP A 127 3.61 -30.79 -29.75
N SER A 128 3.99 -29.52 -29.53
CA SER A 128 5.34 -29.17 -29.07
C SER A 128 5.60 -29.71 -27.66
N ASP A 129 6.88 -29.99 -27.35
CA ASP A 129 7.25 -30.53 -26.03
C ASP A 129 6.82 -29.59 -24.89
N PHE A 130 6.91 -28.27 -25.12
CA PHE A 130 6.45 -27.27 -24.15
C PHE A 130 4.91 -27.23 -24.02
N SER A 131 4.16 -27.37 -25.13
CA SER A 131 2.69 -27.50 -25.08
C SER A 131 2.27 -28.71 -24.25
N ARG A 132 2.94 -29.87 -24.44
CA ARG A 132 2.66 -31.10 -23.69
C ARG A 132 2.98 -30.94 -22.20
N LEU A 133 4.10 -30.29 -21.87
CA LEU A 133 4.50 -30.00 -20.49
C LEU A 133 3.46 -29.14 -19.76
N ILE A 134 2.90 -28.13 -20.43
CA ILE A 134 1.81 -27.31 -19.87
C ILE A 134 0.55 -28.17 -19.67
N ALA A 135 0.15 -28.93 -20.69
CA ALA A 135 -1.06 -29.73 -20.65
C ALA A 135 -1.03 -30.79 -19.54
N SER A 136 0.11 -31.44 -19.31
CA SER A 136 0.28 -32.44 -18.25
C SER A 136 0.20 -31.85 -16.83
N ASN A 137 0.49 -30.56 -16.69
CA ASN A 137 0.52 -29.86 -15.39
C ASN A 137 -0.69 -28.93 -15.16
N ALA A 138 -1.60 -28.79 -16.12
CA ALA A 138 -2.74 -27.87 -16.04
C ALA A 138 -3.64 -28.13 -14.82
N ASP A 139 -3.92 -29.40 -14.50
CA ASP A 139 -4.74 -29.75 -13.32
C ASP A 139 -4.05 -29.40 -12.00
N ARG A 140 -2.71 -29.51 -11.95
CA ARG A 140 -1.91 -29.16 -10.77
C ARG A 140 -1.89 -27.66 -10.52
N ALA A 141 -2.10 -26.83 -11.55
CA ALA A 141 -2.13 -25.37 -11.42
C ALA A 141 -3.30 -24.86 -10.55
N ARG A 142 -4.41 -25.62 -10.45
CA ARG A 142 -5.59 -25.22 -9.67
C ARG A 142 -5.26 -24.90 -8.21
N LYS A 143 -4.42 -25.71 -7.56
CA LYS A 143 -4.01 -25.49 -6.16
C LYS A 143 -3.32 -24.13 -5.98
N TRP A 144 -2.53 -23.71 -6.97
CA TRP A 144 -1.80 -22.45 -6.93
C TRP A 144 -2.73 -21.25 -7.13
N ILE A 145 -3.68 -21.36 -8.05
CA ILE A 145 -4.72 -20.33 -8.22
C ILE A 145 -5.49 -20.14 -6.91
N GLU A 146 -5.90 -21.22 -6.24
CA GLU A 146 -6.63 -21.16 -4.97
C GLU A 146 -5.83 -20.42 -3.88
N LEU A 147 -4.54 -20.72 -3.74
CA LEU A 147 -3.67 -20.05 -2.78
C LEU A 147 -3.44 -18.57 -3.11
N MET A 148 -3.25 -18.23 -4.38
CA MET A 148 -3.04 -16.85 -4.82
C MET A 148 -4.34 -16.01 -4.74
N SER A 149 -5.50 -16.62 -4.95
CA SER A 149 -6.81 -15.94 -4.97
C SER A 149 -7.61 -16.07 -3.66
N GLN A 150 -6.99 -16.58 -2.60
CA GLN A 150 -7.62 -16.66 -1.29
C GLN A 150 -8.07 -15.27 -0.82
N SER A 151 -9.38 -15.11 -0.61
CA SER A 151 -9.99 -13.86 -0.16
C SER A 151 -9.52 -13.49 1.24
N LEU A 152 -9.18 -12.22 1.42
CA LEU A 152 -8.81 -11.63 2.71
C LEU A 152 -9.91 -10.69 3.19
N ALA A 153 -10.15 -10.70 4.49
CA ALA A 153 -10.98 -9.67 5.11
C ALA A 153 -10.28 -8.30 5.01
N GLU A 154 -11.06 -7.21 5.00
CA GLU A 154 -10.49 -5.84 4.94
C GLU A 154 -9.47 -5.59 6.05
N VAL A 155 -9.73 -6.12 7.25
CA VAL A 155 -8.82 -6.01 8.41
C VAL A 155 -7.48 -6.70 8.15
N GLU A 156 -7.47 -7.83 7.45
CA GLU A 156 -6.25 -8.56 7.12
C GLU A 156 -5.47 -7.86 6.02
N LEU A 157 -6.14 -7.33 5.01
CA LEU A 157 -5.53 -6.49 3.98
C LEU A 157 -4.91 -5.23 4.60
N ALA A 158 -5.62 -4.58 5.52
CA ALA A 158 -5.11 -3.45 6.29
C ALA A 158 -3.85 -3.82 7.10
N LYS A 159 -3.84 -5.01 7.73
CA LYS A 159 -2.67 -5.52 8.46
C LYS A 159 -1.48 -5.79 7.54
N LYS A 160 -1.69 -6.34 6.34
CA LYS A 160 -0.64 -6.49 5.32
C LYS A 160 -0.06 -5.14 4.90
N ILE A 161 -0.92 -4.14 4.66
CA ILE A 161 -0.48 -2.77 4.34
C ILE A 161 0.31 -2.16 5.51
N ALA A 162 -0.12 -2.38 6.76
CA ALA A 162 0.56 -1.83 7.93
C ALA A 162 1.93 -2.45 8.22
N THR A 163 2.13 -3.72 7.83
CA THR A 163 3.37 -4.49 8.05
C THR A 163 4.31 -4.48 6.84
N MET A 164 3.86 -3.97 5.69
CA MET A 164 4.67 -3.83 4.48
C MET A 164 5.93 -2.97 4.75
N GLY A 165 7.08 -3.41 4.26
CA GLY A 165 8.34 -2.67 4.39
C GLY A 165 8.26 -1.26 3.79
N THR A 166 9.05 -0.32 4.33
CA THR A 166 9.01 1.09 3.92
C THR A 166 9.23 1.28 2.42
N GLN A 167 10.21 0.57 1.84
CA GLN A 167 10.48 0.67 0.41
C GLN A 167 9.34 0.10 -0.45
N SER A 168 8.80 -1.06 -0.10
CA SER A 168 7.67 -1.66 -0.82
C SER A 168 6.42 -0.79 -0.74
N PHE A 169 6.16 -0.18 0.41
CA PHE A 169 5.05 0.76 0.56
C PHE A 169 5.25 2.02 -0.27
N ALA A 170 6.48 2.58 -0.32
CA ALA A 170 6.78 3.74 -1.14
C ALA A 170 6.60 3.45 -2.65
N ASN A 171 6.99 2.23 -3.09
CA ASN A 171 6.79 1.78 -4.46
C ASN A 171 5.30 1.67 -4.80
N LEU A 172 4.51 1.02 -3.94
CA LEU A 172 3.07 0.92 -4.09
C LEU A 172 2.40 2.30 -4.10
N ASP A 173 2.76 3.19 -3.17
CA ASP A 173 2.18 4.54 -3.09
C ASP A 173 2.44 5.33 -4.39
N LYS A 174 3.67 5.25 -4.93
CA LYS A 174 4.02 5.88 -6.20
C LYS A 174 3.20 5.32 -7.37
N GLU A 175 3.04 4.01 -7.45
CA GLU A 175 2.22 3.36 -8.48
C GLU A 175 0.74 3.78 -8.38
N LEU A 176 0.21 3.91 -7.16
CA LEU A 176 -1.15 4.37 -6.91
C LEU A 176 -1.35 5.86 -7.23
N GLU A 177 -0.36 6.70 -6.97
CA GLU A 177 -0.39 8.10 -7.39
C GLU A 177 -0.42 8.23 -8.92
N GLN A 178 0.39 7.43 -9.62
CA GLN A 178 0.37 7.38 -11.09
C GLN A 178 -0.97 6.88 -11.63
N LEU A 179 -1.52 5.80 -11.05
CA LEU A 179 -2.83 5.28 -11.40
C LEU A 179 -3.93 6.33 -11.15
N GLY A 180 -3.89 7.00 -9.99
CA GLY A 180 -4.83 8.08 -9.67
C GLY A 180 -4.78 9.23 -10.67
N GLN A 181 -3.58 9.62 -11.13
CA GLN A 181 -3.41 10.63 -12.18
C GLN A 181 -3.97 10.19 -13.54
N GLN A 182 -3.81 8.92 -13.90
CA GLN A 182 -4.38 8.36 -15.13
C GLN A 182 -5.91 8.36 -15.06
N LEU A 183 -6.47 7.81 -13.99
CA LEU A 183 -7.92 7.75 -13.75
C LEU A 183 -8.56 9.14 -13.65
N ALA A 184 -7.85 10.12 -13.10
CA ALA A 184 -8.33 11.51 -13.06
C ALA A 184 -8.53 12.11 -14.46
N LYS A 185 -7.70 11.74 -15.45
CA LYS A 185 -7.90 12.16 -16.86
C LYS A 185 -9.20 11.61 -17.44
N GLU A 186 -9.61 10.44 -16.97
CA GLU A 186 -10.88 9.79 -17.30
C GLU A 186 -12.03 10.24 -16.40
N LYS A 187 -11.80 11.25 -15.54
CA LYS A 187 -12.77 11.77 -14.55
C LYS A 187 -13.22 10.72 -13.52
N VAL A 188 -12.39 9.72 -13.26
CA VAL A 188 -12.61 8.71 -12.24
C VAL A 188 -11.88 9.12 -10.97
N HIS A 189 -12.62 9.29 -9.88
CA HIS A 189 -12.04 9.59 -8.58
C HIS A 189 -11.53 8.28 -7.93
N PHE A 190 -10.21 8.16 -7.81
CA PHE A 190 -9.57 7.02 -7.16
C PHE A 190 -9.17 7.36 -5.72
N PHE A 191 -9.67 6.59 -4.75
CA PHE A 191 -9.34 6.75 -3.34
C PHE A 191 -9.22 5.38 -2.66
N CYS A 192 -8.14 5.21 -1.88
CA CYS A 192 -7.90 4.00 -1.12
C CYS A 192 -7.79 4.33 0.39
N PRO A 193 -8.85 4.08 1.18
CA PRO A 193 -8.84 4.36 2.62
C PRO A 193 -7.71 3.64 3.35
N LEU A 194 -7.39 2.41 2.97
CA LEU A 194 -6.39 1.58 3.65
C LEU A 194 -4.97 2.14 3.52
N ILE A 195 -4.61 2.59 2.31
CA ILE A 195 -3.32 3.26 2.05
C ILE A 195 -3.29 4.62 2.74
N GLN A 196 -4.39 5.37 2.66
CA GLN A 196 -4.50 6.68 3.27
C GLN A 196 -4.30 6.64 4.78
N ARG A 197 -4.77 5.60 5.48
CA ARG A 197 -4.56 5.42 6.94
C ARG A 197 -3.07 5.41 7.32
N ARG A 198 -2.24 4.72 6.54
CA ARG A 198 -0.77 4.68 6.77
C ARG A 198 -0.12 6.03 6.45
N LYS A 199 -0.51 6.68 5.34
CA LYS A 199 -0.04 8.03 4.99
C LYS A 199 -0.39 9.05 6.08
N GLN A 200 -1.63 9.03 6.56
CA GLN A 200 -2.10 9.91 7.64
C GLN A 200 -1.31 9.73 8.92
N ALA A 201 -1.04 8.48 9.33
CA ALA A 201 -0.22 8.21 10.52
C ALA A 201 1.18 8.85 10.38
N GLN A 202 1.82 8.70 9.22
CA GLN A 202 3.11 9.33 8.96
C GLN A 202 3.04 10.86 9.01
N MET A 203 2.07 11.47 8.33
CA MET A 203 1.88 12.93 8.33
C MET A 203 1.64 13.50 9.74
N VAL A 204 0.91 12.78 10.58
CA VAL A 204 0.69 13.20 11.98
C VAL A 204 1.98 13.08 12.78
N LYS A 205 2.76 12.00 12.64
CA LYS A 205 4.06 11.87 13.32
C LYS A 205 4.99 13.03 12.97
N GLU A 206 5.06 13.39 11.70
CA GLU A 206 5.83 14.55 11.24
C GLU A 206 5.30 15.87 11.81
N ALA A 207 3.97 16.05 11.85
CA ALA A 207 3.36 17.24 12.44
C ALA A 207 3.63 17.35 13.96
N LEU A 208 3.59 16.23 14.68
CA LEU A 208 3.88 16.16 16.11
C LEU A 208 5.36 16.44 16.39
N ALA A 209 6.28 15.86 15.61
CA ALA A 209 7.71 16.12 15.73
C ALA A 209 8.03 17.60 15.46
N ALA A 210 7.49 18.18 14.38
CA ALA A 210 7.67 19.60 14.09
C ALA A 210 7.07 20.50 15.19
N PHE A 211 5.97 20.09 15.82
CA PHE A 211 5.39 20.84 16.94
C PHE A 211 6.27 20.74 18.20
N ARG A 212 6.82 19.55 18.50
CA ARG A 212 7.79 19.36 19.58
C ARG A 212 8.98 20.29 19.41
N ASP A 213 9.59 20.29 18.23
CA ASP A 213 10.80 21.06 17.93
C ASP A 213 10.51 22.56 18.05
N HIS A 214 9.34 23.02 17.56
CA HIS A 214 8.90 24.40 17.75
C HIS A 214 8.74 24.80 19.23
N LEU A 215 8.22 23.90 20.07
CA LEU A 215 8.09 24.14 21.51
C LEU A 215 9.46 24.13 22.20
N GLN A 216 10.38 23.29 21.75
CA GLN A 216 11.76 23.25 22.23
C GLN A 216 12.48 24.58 21.94
N ASP A 217 12.44 25.05 20.69
CA ASP A 217 13.04 26.34 20.30
C ASP A 217 12.53 27.51 21.15
N LYS A 218 11.25 27.46 21.54
CA LYS A 218 10.65 28.47 22.42
C LYS A 218 11.17 28.36 23.86
N LEU A 219 11.33 27.13 24.37
CA LEU A 219 11.87 26.90 25.70
C LEU A 219 13.30 27.40 25.79
N GLU A 220 14.13 27.13 24.77
CA GLU A 220 15.51 27.62 24.70
C GLU A 220 15.57 29.16 24.66
N LYS A 221 14.68 29.81 23.89
CA LYS A 221 14.57 31.28 23.87
C LYS A 221 14.12 31.90 25.19
N GLU A 222 13.37 31.15 26.00
CA GLU A 222 12.94 31.55 27.34
C GLU A 222 13.94 31.14 28.43
N GLY A 223 15.14 30.67 28.05
CA GLY A 223 16.25 30.37 28.97
C GLY A 223 16.20 28.98 29.62
N VAL A 224 15.41 28.05 29.08
CA VAL A 224 15.38 26.65 29.53
C VAL A 224 16.48 25.87 28.81
N ILE A 225 17.29 25.14 29.57
CA ILE A 225 18.39 24.33 29.03
C ILE A 225 17.96 22.87 28.99
N PHE A 226 18.20 22.20 27.87
CA PHE A 226 17.98 20.77 27.73
C PHE A 226 19.27 20.01 28.01
N SER A 227 19.22 19.01 28.88
CA SER A 227 20.34 18.09 29.12
C SER A 227 20.48 17.10 27.97
N THR A 228 21.66 16.48 27.85
CA THR A 228 21.93 15.38 26.92
C THR A 228 21.04 14.15 27.14
N GLU A 229 20.38 14.03 28.30
CA GLU A 229 19.45 12.95 28.64
C GLU A 229 17.97 13.37 28.45
N GLY A 230 17.71 14.56 27.90
CA GLY A 230 16.35 15.07 27.68
C GLY A 230 15.68 15.72 28.90
N GLY A 231 16.42 15.90 30.00
CA GLY A 231 15.95 16.63 31.17
C GLY A 231 15.93 18.13 30.93
N MET A 232 14.89 18.83 31.41
CA MET A 232 14.83 20.30 31.37
C MET A 232 15.41 20.87 32.65
N ALA A 233 16.34 21.81 32.52
CA ALA A 233 16.92 22.57 33.62
C ALA A 233 16.61 24.06 33.46
N LEU A 234 16.21 24.66 34.58
CA LEU A 234 16.05 26.10 34.74
C LEU A 234 16.94 26.55 35.89
N LEU A 235 17.64 27.66 35.70
CA LEU A 235 18.49 28.27 36.74
C LEU A 235 17.69 28.98 37.83
N VAL A 236 16.40 29.24 37.58
CA VAL A 236 15.48 30.00 38.46
C VAL A 236 14.10 29.33 38.40
N GLU A 237 13.25 29.52 39.42
CA GLU A 237 11.86 29.05 39.38
C GLU A 237 11.12 29.51 38.11
N PRO A 238 10.40 28.61 37.42
CA PRO A 238 9.71 28.95 36.19
C PRO A 238 8.57 29.93 36.44
N THR A 239 8.49 30.96 35.59
CA THR A 239 7.29 31.80 35.49
C THR A 239 6.08 30.97 35.07
N THR A 240 4.86 31.44 35.33
CA THR A 240 3.63 30.78 34.86
C THR A 240 3.61 30.56 33.34
N LYS A 241 4.21 31.48 32.57
CA LYS A 241 4.35 31.37 31.12
C LYS A 241 5.29 30.22 30.73
N GLN A 242 6.45 30.14 31.38
CA GLN A 242 7.42 29.04 31.18
C GLN A 242 6.82 27.70 31.60
N GLN A 243 6.15 27.61 32.76
CA GLN A 243 5.51 26.38 33.22
C GLN A 243 4.48 25.86 32.21
N LYS A 244 3.62 26.74 31.68
CA LYS A 244 2.65 26.37 30.63
C LYS A 244 3.34 25.85 29.38
N LEU A 245 4.43 26.49 28.95
CA LEU A 245 5.19 26.08 27.78
C LEU A 245 5.89 24.72 28.00
N MET A 246 6.49 24.50 29.17
CA MET A 246 7.11 23.23 29.57
C MET A 246 6.08 22.10 29.58
N ASN A 247 4.88 22.34 30.13
CA ASN A 247 3.80 21.35 30.15
C ASN A 247 3.40 20.95 28.72
N ARG A 248 3.25 21.92 27.79
CA ARG A 248 2.96 21.60 26.38
C ARG A 248 4.07 20.75 25.76
N TYR A 249 5.33 21.16 25.94
CA TYR A 249 6.48 20.43 25.42
C TYR A 249 6.53 18.98 25.94
N GLN A 250 6.41 18.77 27.25
CA GLN A 250 6.47 17.43 27.85
C GLN A 250 5.41 16.50 27.26
N ILE A 251 4.19 16.98 27.13
CA ILE A 251 3.08 16.18 26.62
C ILE A 251 3.30 15.81 25.16
N ILE A 252 3.77 16.77 24.34
CA ILE A 252 4.08 16.50 22.94
C ILE A 252 5.31 15.60 22.79
N ALA A 253 6.34 15.76 23.61
CA ALA A 253 7.54 14.91 23.58
C ALA A 253 7.19 13.45 23.92
N VAL A 254 6.40 13.23 24.98
CA VAL A 254 5.88 11.89 25.32
C VAL A 254 5.03 11.32 24.20
N LEU A 255 4.15 12.15 23.61
CA LEU A 255 3.30 11.71 22.50
C LEU A 255 4.12 11.31 21.27
N VAL A 256 5.17 12.07 20.91
CA VAL A 256 6.06 11.75 19.79
C VAL A 256 6.71 10.38 20.00
N GLU A 257 7.26 10.11 21.18
CA GLU A 257 7.87 8.81 21.48
C GLU A 257 6.84 7.67 21.45
N GLN A 258 5.64 7.88 22.00
CA GLN A 258 4.57 6.86 21.97
C GLN A 258 4.07 6.52 20.56
N MET A 259 4.16 7.45 19.61
CA MET A 259 3.66 7.27 18.25
C MET A 259 4.75 6.85 17.26
N LYS A 260 6.03 6.96 17.62
CA LYS A 260 7.20 6.77 16.74
C LYS A 260 7.14 5.48 15.91
N GLU A 261 6.98 4.34 16.58
CA GLU A 261 7.00 3.01 15.96
C GLU A 261 5.64 2.59 15.34
N LYS A 262 4.61 3.43 15.45
CA LYS A 262 3.28 3.09 14.92
C LYS A 262 3.21 3.40 13.43
N THR A 263 2.90 2.38 12.64
CA THR A 263 2.70 2.49 11.18
C THR A 263 1.29 2.94 10.83
N VAL A 264 0.30 2.57 11.64
CA VAL A 264 -1.10 3.00 11.57
C VAL A 264 -1.59 3.30 12.99
N PHE A 265 -2.48 4.28 13.13
CA PHE A 265 -3.08 4.62 14.42
C PHE A 265 -4.41 3.90 14.64
N SER A 266 -4.51 3.20 15.76
CA SER A 266 -5.75 2.66 16.30
C SER A 266 -6.67 3.77 16.80
N TYR A 267 -7.92 3.43 17.13
CA TYR A 267 -8.83 4.35 17.80
C TYR A 267 -8.25 4.87 19.12
N GLY A 268 -7.64 3.99 19.94
CA GLY A 268 -6.98 4.37 21.19
C GLY A 268 -5.86 5.39 20.97
N ASP A 269 -5.07 5.23 19.92
CA ASP A 269 -3.98 6.16 19.59
C ASP A 269 -4.53 7.54 19.23
N LYS A 270 -5.58 7.59 18.40
CA LYS A 270 -6.27 8.83 18.05
C LYS A 270 -6.80 9.53 19.30
N GLN A 271 -7.38 8.79 20.25
CA GLN A 271 -7.86 9.34 21.52
C GLN A 271 -6.73 9.92 22.39
N VAL A 272 -5.57 9.24 22.44
CA VAL A 272 -4.38 9.75 23.13
C VAL A 272 -3.90 11.06 22.50
N ILE A 273 -3.86 11.13 21.15
CA ILE A 273 -3.48 12.34 20.42
C ILE A 273 -4.45 13.48 20.71
N VAL A 274 -5.76 13.22 20.66
CA VAL A 274 -6.80 14.23 20.96
C VAL A 274 -6.63 14.77 22.39
N LYS A 275 -6.49 13.91 23.39
CA LYS A 275 -6.28 14.33 24.78
C LYS A 275 -5.01 15.16 24.97
N ALA A 276 -3.91 14.77 24.32
CA ALA A 276 -2.67 15.55 24.36
C ALA A 276 -2.85 16.96 23.75
N MET A 277 -3.60 17.07 22.66
CA MET A 277 -3.94 18.36 22.06
C MET A 277 -4.84 19.21 22.99
N GLU A 278 -5.81 18.61 23.66
CA GLU A 278 -6.66 19.31 24.64
C GLU A 278 -5.83 19.89 25.78
N ILE A 279 -4.91 19.12 26.35
CA ILE A 279 -4.04 19.63 27.42
C ILE A 279 -3.15 20.76 26.90
N CYS A 280 -2.65 20.67 25.67
CA CYS A 280 -1.91 21.75 25.05
C CYS A 280 -2.76 23.02 24.91
N TYR A 281 -4.03 22.87 24.53
CA TYR A 281 -4.99 23.97 24.43
C TYR A 281 -5.25 24.65 25.78
N TYR A 282 -5.45 23.87 26.85
CA TYR A 282 -5.62 24.40 28.22
C TYR A 282 -4.38 25.15 28.70
N ASN A 283 -3.19 24.76 28.25
CA ASN A 283 -1.95 25.47 28.53
C ASN A 283 -1.74 26.72 27.66
N SER A 284 -2.79 27.26 27.04
CA SER A 284 -2.82 28.59 26.39
C SER A 284 -1.81 28.74 25.23
N PRO A 285 -1.98 27.98 24.12
CA PRO A 285 -1.09 28.04 22.99
C PRO A 285 -1.16 29.40 22.29
N CYS A 286 -0.03 29.90 21.78
CA CYS A 286 -0.03 31.17 21.06
C CYS A 286 -0.64 31.01 19.65
N TRP A 287 -0.90 32.13 18.96
CA TRP A 287 -1.46 32.13 17.60
C TRP A 287 -0.69 31.23 16.62
N GLN A 288 0.64 31.28 16.63
CA GLN A 288 1.48 30.45 15.74
C GLN A 288 1.33 28.95 16.00
N GLU A 289 1.03 28.54 17.25
CA GLU A 289 0.87 27.13 17.60
C GLU A 289 -0.46 26.57 17.06
N ARG A 290 -1.47 27.41 16.81
CA ARG A 290 -2.78 27.01 16.25
C ARG A 290 -2.68 26.29 14.91
N VAL A 291 -1.64 26.58 14.12
CA VAL A 291 -1.39 25.93 12.82
C VAL A 291 -1.14 24.43 12.98
N PHE A 292 -0.50 24.00 14.07
CA PHE A 292 -0.22 22.58 14.33
C PHE A 292 -1.48 21.81 14.71
N PHE A 293 -2.35 22.40 15.54
CA PHE A 293 -3.66 21.83 15.87
C PHE A 293 -4.55 21.69 14.62
N GLN A 294 -4.52 22.71 13.76
CA GLN A 294 -5.25 22.68 12.50
C GLN A 294 -4.74 21.56 11.61
N LYS A 295 -3.41 21.46 11.42
CA LYS A 295 -2.78 20.42 10.60
C LYS A 295 -3.11 19.01 11.09
N ALA A 296 -3.01 18.76 12.40
CA ALA A 296 -3.38 17.46 12.98
C ALA A 296 -4.85 17.13 12.70
N THR A 297 -5.75 18.10 12.90
CA THR A 297 -7.18 17.85 12.67
C THR A 297 -7.54 17.70 11.20
N ASP A 298 -6.85 18.43 10.31
CA ASP A 298 -7.01 18.31 8.86
C ASP A 298 -6.55 16.93 8.39
N ILE A 299 -5.43 16.40 8.90
CA ILE A 299 -4.98 15.06 8.54
C ILE A 299 -5.99 13.99 8.98
N PHE A 300 -6.49 14.06 10.22
CA PHE A 300 -7.47 13.09 10.72
C PHE A 300 -8.84 13.20 10.04
N SER A 301 -9.24 14.40 9.61
CA SER A 301 -10.48 14.62 8.84
C SER A 301 -10.31 14.41 7.33
N GLY A 302 -9.14 13.95 6.87
CA GLY A 302 -8.85 13.75 5.45
C GLY A 302 -8.91 15.04 4.63
N GLY A 303 -8.64 16.19 5.24
CA GLY A 303 -8.67 17.50 4.58
C GLY A 303 -10.10 18.02 4.32
N LEU A 304 -11.12 17.48 4.98
CA LEU A 304 -12.51 17.95 4.81
C LEU A 304 -12.81 19.26 5.56
N LYS A 305 -11.97 19.65 6.53
CA LYS A 305 -12.18 20.86 7.36
C LYS A 305 -12.04 22.22 6.64
N PRO A 306 -11.18 22.42 5.63
CA PRO A 306 -11.12 23.69 4.88
C PRO A 306 -12.37 23.96 4.02
N LEU A 307 -12.92 22.95 3.34
CA LEU A 307 -14.23 23.05 2.65
C LEU A 307 -15.38 23.34 3.62
N TYR A 308 -15.24 22.84 4.85
CA TYR A 308 -16.14 23.05 5.98
C TYR A 308 -16.20 24.50 6.47
N ARG A 309 -15.02 25.15 6.59
CA ARG A 309 -14.91 26.54 7.07
C ARG A 309 -15.39 27.57 6.07
N SER A 310 -15.25 27.30 4.76
CA SER A 310 -15.73 28.23 3.73
C SER A 310 -17.24 28.17 3.50
N LEU A 311 -17.92 27.09 3.95
CA LEU A 311 -19.34 26.87 3.69
C LEU A 311 -20.23 26.93 4.95
N PHE A 312 -19.75 26.58 6.16
CA PHE A 312 -20.66 26.35 7.30
C PHE A 312 -20.16 26.86 8.66
N SER A 313 -20.74 27.97 9.09
CA SER A 313 -20.46 28.74 10.31
C SER A 313 -21.19 28.27 11.59
N GLN A 314 -21.69 27.03 11.68
CA GLN A 314 -22.44 26.57 12.85
C GLN A 314 -22.09 25.13 13.28
N GLU A 315 -21.26 25.02 14.33
CA GLU A 315 -20.59 23.81 14.85
C GLU A 315 -21.49 22.79 15.59
N LYS A 316 -22.81 23.00 15.69
CA LYS A 316 -23.65 22.19 16.60
C LYS A 316 -24.15 20.87 16.01
N PHE A 317 -24.29 20.77 14.69
CA PHE A 317 -24.92 19.62 14.03
C PHE A 317 -23.98 18.43 13.76
N TYR A 318 -22.66 18.64 13.74
CA TYR A 318 -21.70 17.60 13.36
C TYR A 318 -20.85 17.03 14.50
N LYS A 319 -21.02 17.50 15.75
CA LYS A 319 -20.68 16.64 16.90
C LYS A 319 -21.40 15.29 16.77
N GLN A 320 -22.66 15.34 16.33
CA GLN A 320 -23.51 14.17 16.09
C GLN A 320 -23.05 13.32 14.89
N SER A 321 -22.52 13.92 13.82
CA SER A 321 -22.02 13.16 12.66
C SER A 321 -20.60 12.61 12.86
N ILE A 322 -19.77 13.26 13.69
CA ILE A 322 -18.49 12.70 14.14
C ILE A 322 -18.76 11.54 15.10
N GLU A 323 -19.72 11.69 16.02
CA GLU A 323 -20.23 10.58 16.84
C GLU A 323 -20.79 9.44 15.95
N ALA A 324 -21.47 9.73 14.85
CA ALA A 324 -21.98 8.72 13.90
C ALA A 324 -20.86 8.03 13.08
N LEU A 325 -19.81 8.76 12.68
CA LEU A 325 -18.64 8.19 12.00
C LEU A 325 -17.77 7.35 12.96
N ILE A 326 -17.75 7.71 14.25
CA ILE A 326 -17.14 6.90 15.31
C ILE A 326 -17.99 5.65 15.59
N ALA A 327 -19.32 5.74 15.56
CA ALA A 327 -20.22 4.61 15.72
C ALA A 327 -20.16 3.59 14.56
N LEU A 328 -19.86 4.04 13.33
CA LEU A 328 -19.63 3.15 12.19
C LEU A 328 -18.36 2.27 12.35
N ASP A 329 -17.36 2.74 13.12
CA ASP A 329 -16.20 1.93 13.53
C ASP A 329 -16.58 0.91 14.64
N GLU A 330 -17.67 1.13 15.40
CA GLU A 330 -18.17 0.18 16.41
C GLU A 330 -18.98 -0.99 15.79
N GLU A 331 -19.82 -0.73 14.78
CA GLU A 331 -20.63 -1.78 14.13
C GLU A 331 -19.77 -2.82 13.37
N GLY A 332 -18.58 -2.42 12.90
CA GLY A 332 -17.59 -3.33 12.31
C GLY A 332 -16.87 -4.23 13.32
N ALA A 333 -16.93 -3.90 14.62
CA ALA A 333 -16.33 -4.70 15.70
C ALA A 333 -17.34 -5.60 16.43
N GLY A 334 -18.65 -5.32 16.31
CA GLY A 334 -19.72 -6.00 17.06
C GLY A 334 -20.53 -7.07 16.30
N MET A 335 -20.45 -7.17 14.98
CA MET A 335 -21.23 -8.14 14.20
C MET A 335 -20.47 -9.46 13.97
N LEU A 336 -20.09 -10.14 15.05
CA LEU A 336 -19.78 -11.58 15.06
C LEU A 336 -20.70 -12.25 16.07
N THR A 337 -21.93 -12.53 15.65
CA THR A 337 -22.66 -13.80 15.88
C THR A 337 -24.09 -13.65 15.36
N PRO A 338 -24.54 -14.52 14.45
CA PRO A 338 -25.93 -14.95 14.40
C PRO A 338 -26.06 -16.34 15.04
N ASN A 339 -27.11 -16.50 15.84
CA ASN A 339 -27.65 -17.80 16.26
C ASN A 339 -28.01 -18.68 15.06
#